data_AF-A0A6G3XJ26-F1
#
_entry.id   AF-A0A6G3XJ26-F1
#
_cell.length_a   1.000
_cell.length_b   1.000
_cell.length_c   1.000
_cell.angle_alpha   90.00
_cell.angle_beta   90.00
_cell.angle_gamma   90.00
#
_symmetry.space_group_name_H-M   'P 1'
#
loop_
_entity.id
_entity.type
_entity.pdbx_description
1 polymer ?
#
loop_
_entity_poly.entity_id
_entity_poly.type
_entity_poly.pdbx_seq_one_letter_code
_entity_poly.pdbx_strand_id
1 'polypeptide(L)' 'MLDYDDEARHYDASRGGEPRARAAADAVERLLPQGPCTVLDLACGTGIVTERFRRPERTVL' A
#
# COMPACT_ATOMS: atom_id res chain seq x y z
N MET A 1 -21.68 3.63 20.02
CA MET A 1 -20.65 4.21 19.13
C MET A 1 -19.72 3.07 18.76
N LEU A 2 -19.33 2.93 17.49
CA LEU A 2 -18.42 1.86 17.07
C LEU A 2 -17.02 2.13 17.63
N ASP A 3 -16.33 1.06 18.01
CA ASP A 3 -14.93 1.11 18.40
C ASP A 3 -14.06 1.13 17.13
N TYR A 4 -13.71 2.33 16.69
CA TYR A 4 -12.89 2.51 15.50
C TYR A 4 -11.42 2.10 15.72
N ASP A 5 -10.95 2.03 16.96
CA ASP A 5 -9.60 1.53 17.25
C ASP A 5 -9.55 0.00 17.06
N ASP A 6 -10.62 -0.70 17.39
CA ASP A 6 -10.77 -2.11 17.08
C ASP A 6 -10.94 -2.37 15.58
N GLU A 7 -11.76 -1.56 14.89
CA GLU A 7 -11.93 -1.67 13.43
C GLU A 7 -10.60 -1.42 12.70
N ALA A 8 -9.85 -0.39 13.09
CA ALA A 8 -8.55 -0.06 12.49
C ALA A 8 -7.55 -1.21 12.62
N ARG A 9 -7.52 -1.90 13.77
CA ARG A 9 -6.62 -3.06 14.00
C ARG A 9 -6.92 -4.24 13.07
N HIS A 10 -8.18 -4.42 12.67
CA HIS A 10 -8.60 -5.52 11.81
C HIS A 10 -8.87 -5.09 10.35
N TYR A 11 -8.63 -3.81 10.04
CA TYR A 11 -9.04 -3.21 8.78
C TYR A 11 -8.46 -3.96 7.58
N ASP A 12 -7.14 -4.17 7.56
CA ASP A 12 -6.49 -4.87 6.46
C ASP A 12 -7.04 -6.28 6.28
N ALA A 13 -7.14 -7.06 7.36
CA ALA A 13 -7.66 -8.43 7.32
C ALA A 13 -9.09 -8.48 6.75
N SER A 14 -9.96 -7.57 7.20
CA SER A 14 -11.35 -7.49 6.74
C SER A 14 -11.49 -7.03 5.28
N ARG A 15 -10.48 -6.33 4.74
CA ARG A 15 -10.44 -5.83 3.37
C ARG A 15 -9.62 -6.73 2.43
N GLY A 16 -9.32 -7.97 2.81
CA GLY A 16 -8.59 -8.93 1.94
C GLY A 16 -7.07 -8.95 2.13
N GLY A 17 -6.56 -8.16 3.07
CA GLY A 17 -5.22 -8.25 3.66
C GLY A 17 -4.05 -8.25 2.69
N GLU A 18 -2.98 -8.93 3.12
CA GLU A 18 -1.72 -9.09 2.39
C GLU A 18 -1.89 -9.60 0.94
N PRO A 19 -2.79 -10.57 0.63
CA PRO A 19 -3.04 -11.01 -0.74
C PRO A 19 -3.54 -9.88 -1.65
N ARG A 20 -4.53 -9.11 -1.20
CA ARG A 20 -5.06 -7.97 -1.98
C ARG A 20 -3.99 -6.89 -2.14
N ALA A 21 -3.26 -6.58 -1.07
CA ALA A 21 -2.23 -5.54 -1.10
C ALA A 21 -1.12 -5.86 -2.11
N ARG A 22 -0.66 -7.11 -2.16
CA ARG A 22 0.32 -7.58 -3.15
C ARG A 22 -0.21 -7.50 -4.57
N ALA A 23 -1.42 -8.01 -4.82
CA ALA A 23 -2.01 -7.95 -6.16
C ALA A 23 -2.16 -6.51 -6.67
N ALA A 24 -2.55 -5.58 -5.78
CA ALA A 24 -2.63 -4.16 -6.11
C ALA A 24 -1.26 -3.56 -6.43
N ALA A 25 -0.24 -3.81 -5.59
CA ALA A 25 1.11 -3.32 -5.82
C ALA A 25 1.69 -3.85 -7.14
N ASP A 26 1.55 -5.16 -7.42
CA ASP A 26 2.04 -5.79 -8.66
C ASP A 26 1.35 -5.21 -9.91
N ALA A 27 0.06 -4.85 -9.80
CA ALA A 27 -0.66 -4.21 -10.90
C ALA A 27 -0.13 -2.80 -11.18
N VAL A 28 0.08 -1.99 -10.13
CA VAL A 28 0.59 -0.62 -10.25
C VAL A 28 2.05 -0.60 -10.69
N GLU A 29 2.88 -1.54 -10.20
CA GLU A 29 4.31 -1.61 -10.52
C GLU A 29 4.57 -1.68 -12.02
N ARG A 30 3.70 -2.39 -12.76
CA ARG A 30 3.79 -2.51 -14.23
C ARG A 30 3.53 -1.20 -14.98
N LEU A 31 2.97 -0.20 -14.30
CA LEU A 31 2.70 1.13 -14.85
C LEU A 31 3.78 2.14 -14.46
N LEU A 32 4.62 1.82 -13.49
CA LEU A 32 5.66 2.73 -13.00
C LEU A 32 6.90 2.69 -13.91
N PRO A 33 7.68 3.80 -13.94
CA PRO A 33 9.00 3.80 -14.53
C PRO A 33 9.88 2.70 -13.94
N GLN A 34 10.65 2.04 -14.80
CA GLN A 34 11.57 0.96 -14.40
C GLN A 34 12.88 1.46 -13.79
N GLY A 35 13.14 2.77 -13.88
CA GLY A 35 14.30 3.44 -13.27
C GLY A 35 13.90 4.35 -12.10
N PRO A 36 14.79 5.27 -11.71
CA PRO A 36 14.56 6.15 -10.57
C PRO A 36 13.28 6.98 -10.71
N CYS A 37 12.43 6.95 -9.68
CA CYS A 37 11.21 7.73 -9.65
C CYS A 37 10.77 8.06 -8.22
N THR A 38 9.83 9.00 -8.12
CA THR A 38 9.13 9.29 -6.86
C THR A 38 7.68 8.84 -7.00
N VAL A 39 7.18 8.09 -6.03
CA VAL A 39 5.78 7.67 -5.93
C VAL A 39 5.17 8.32 -4.70
N LEU A 40 4.05 9.02 -4.89
CA LEU A 40 3.25 9.58 -3.81
C LEU A 40 1.99 8.71 -3.66
N ASP A 41 1.79 8.12 -2.48
CA ASP A 41 0.62 7.29 -2.20
C ASP A 41 -0.42 8.10 -1.38
N LEU A 42 -1.45 8.59 -2.08
CA LEU A 42 -2.50 9.38 -1.46
C LEU A 42 -3.58 8.49 -0.85
N ALA A 43 -3.97 8.81 0.39
CA ALA A 43 -4.89 8.01 1.18
C ALA A 43 -4.39 6.57 1.40
N CYS A 44 -3.09 6.43 1.67
CA CYS A 44 -2.39 5.16 1.87
C CYS A 44 -2.93 4.30 3.03
N GLY A 45 -3.75 4.87 3.92
CA GLY A 45 -4.38 4.15 5.03
C GLY A 45 -3.33 3.58 5.97
N THR A 46 -3.33 2.26 6.15
CA THR A 46 -2.33 1.55 6.96
C THR A 46 -0.96 1.45 6.27
N GLY A 47 -0.85 1.80 4.99
CA GLY A 47 0.37 1.72 4.21
C GLY A 47 0.70 0.31 3.68
N ILE A 48 -0.21 -0.66 3.83
CA ILE A 48 0.05 -2.07 3.44
C ILE A 48 0.39 -2.24 1.94
N VAL A 49 -0.12 -1.35 1.08
CA VAL A 49 0.25 -1.29 -0.34
C VAL A 49 1.54 -0.49 -0.53
N THR A 50 1.63 0.68 0.10
CA THR A 50 2.75 1.62 0.00
C THR A 50 4.11 0.98 0.29
N GLU A 51 4.18 0.15 1.34
CA GLU A 51 5.43 -0.49 1.77
C GLU A 51 6.06 -1.36 0.67
N ARG A 52 5.24 -1.91 -0.22
CA ARG A 52 5.68 -2.78 -1.31
C ARG A 52 6.35 -2.02 -2.46
N PHE A 53 6.16 -0.71 -2.54
CA PHE A 53 6.81 0.10 -3.57
C PHE A 53 8.25 0.48 -3.20
N ARG A 54 8.71 0.26 -1.96
CA ARG A 54 10.07 0.63 -1.56
C ARG A 54 11.12 -0.14 -2.37
N ARG A 55 12.01 0.61 -3.01
CA ARG A 55 13.19 0.10 -3.72
C ARG A 55 14.34 1.08 -3.53
N PRO A 56 15.62 0.65 -3.67
CA PRO A 56 16.77 1.53 -3.48
C PRO A 56 16.75 2.79 -4.36
N GLU A 57 16.23 2.71 -5.58
CA GLU A 57 16.19 3.82 -6.54
C GLU A 57 14.83 4.56 -6.55
N ARG A 58 13.92 4.25 -5.63
CA ARG A 58 12.57 4.82 -5.60
C ARG A 58 12.31 5.54 -4.29
N THR A 59 11.97 6.82 -4.39
CA THR A 59 11.44 7.58 -3.25
C THR A 59 9.95 7.31 -3.15
N VAL A 60 9.47 6.91 -1.97
CA VAL A 60 8.04 6.70 -1.69
C VAL A 60 7.63 7.70 -0.61
N LEU A 61 6.60 8.50 -0.91
CA LEU A 61 6.07 9.57 -0.07
C LEU A 61 4.63 9.28 0.35
#